data_AF-A0A3D5H755-F1
#
_entry.id   AF-A0A3D5H755-F1
#
_cell.length_a   1.000
_cell.length_b   1.000
_cell.length_c   1.000
_cell.angle_alpha   90.00
_cell.angle_beta   90.00
_cell.angle_gamma   90.00
#
_symmetry.space_group_name_H-M   'P 1'
#
loop_
_entity.id
_entity.type
_entity.pdbx_description
1 polymer ?
#
loop_
_entity_poly.entity_id
_entity_poly.type
_entity_poly.pdbx_seq_one_letter_code
_entity_poly.pdbx_strand_id
1 'polypeptide(L)'
;MPQTEHVERHFTAGATVRDMVIGMSDGLTVPFALAAGLSGAITSSNIIITAGFAEIAAGSIAMGLGGYLAARSDAEHYASERKREEREI
;
A
#
# COMPACT_ATOMS: atom_id res chain seq x y z
N MET A 1 -46.26 -13.31 -9.61
CA MET A 1 -45.47 -12.06 -9.73
C MET A 1 -44.12 -12.45 -10.32
N PRO A 2 -43.65 -11.86 -11.43
CA PRO A 2 -42.31 -12.15 -11.90
C PRO A 2 -41.31 -11.44 -10.97
N GLN A 3 -40.38 -12.18 -10.39
CA GLN A 3 -39.26 -11.58 -9.65
C GLN A 3 -38.27 -11.05 -10.69
N THR A 4 -38.16 -9.73 -10.80
CA THR A 4 -37.06 -9.09 -11.54
C THR A 4 -35.75 -9.43 -10.84
N GLU A 5 -34.81 -10.01 -11.59
CA GLU A 5 -33.47 -10.36 -11.12
C GLU A 5 -32.73 -9.09 -10.68
N HIS A 6 -32.40 -8.98 -9.39
CA HIS A 6 -31.66 -7.84 -8.85
C HIS A 6 -30.17 -8.03 -9.18
N VAL A 7 -29.69 -7.34 -10.21
CA VAL A 7 -28.28 -7.37 -10.62
C VAL A 7 -27.50 -6.32 -9.80
N GLU A 8 -26.89 -6.75 -8.70
CA GLU A 8 -25.98 -5.89 -7.93
C GLU A 8 -24.61 -5.84 -8.61
N ARG A 9 -24.22 -4.64 -9.07
CA ARG A 9 -22.86 -4.38 -9.56
C ARG A 9 -21.97 -4.01 -8.39
N HIS A 10 -21.34 -5.00 -7.77
CA HIS A 10 -20.30 -4.78 -6.77
C HIS A 10 -18.98 -4.40 -7.45
N PHE A 11 -18.44 -3.24 -7.10
CA PHE A 11 -17.12 -2.80 -7.59
C PHE A 11 -16.02 -3.59 -6.87
N THR A 12 -15.41 -4.54 -7.56
CA THR A 12 -14.45 -5.48 -6.98
C THR A 12 -13.02 -4.93 -6.85
N ALA A 13 -12.74 -3.74 -7.40
CA ALA A 13 -11.39 -3.16 -7.42
C ALA A 13 -11.11 -2.17 -6.28
N GLY A 14 -12.00 -2.06 -5.28
CA GLY A 14 -11.86 -1.09 -4.19
C GLY A 14 -10.54 -1.20 -3.41
N ALA A 15 -10.08 -2.42 -3.13
CA ALA A 15 -8.81 -2.66 -2.44
C ALA A 15 -7.60 -2.16 -3.26
N THR A 16 -7.56 -2.51 -4.55
CA THR A 16 -6.48 -2.10 -5.45
C THR A 16 -6.42 -0.58 -5.63
N VAL A 17 -7.57 0.08 -5.77
CA VAL A 17 -7.63 1.55 -5.86
C VAL A 17 -7.15 2.19 -4.55
N ARG A 18 -7.57 1.67 -3.40
CA ARG A 18 -7.11 2.14 -2.09
C ARG A 18 -5.59 2.04 -1.96
N ASP A 19 -4.99 0.90 -2.29
CA ASP A 19 -3.56 0.69 -2.16
C ASP A 19 -2.77 1.61 -3.11
N MET A 20 -3.29 1.85 -4.32
CA MET A 20 -2.72 2.82 -5.26
C MET A 20 -2.76 4.25 -4.71
N VAL A 21 -3.88 4.67 -4.11
CA VAL A 21 -4.02 6.02 -3.53
C VAL A 21 -3.09 6.21 -2.34
N ILE A 22 -2.96 5.20 -1.47
CA ILE A 22 -2.03 5.23 -0.33
C ILE A 22 -0.59 5.36 -0.85
N GLY A 23 -0.17 4.49 -1.78
CA GLY A 23 1.17 4.53 -2.37
C GLY A 23 1.49 5.85 -3.05
N MET A 24 0.54 6.42 -3.80
CA MET A 24 0.73 7.71 -4.46
C MET A 24 0.82 8.87 -3.45
N SER A 25 0.03 8.83 -2.37
CA SER A 25 0.03 9.87 -1.34
C SER A 25 1.37 9.91 -0.61
N ASP A 26 1.91 8.75 -0.23
CA ASP A 26 3.21 8.65 0.43
C ASP A 26 4.36 8.99 -0.52
N GLY A 27 4.33 8.42 -1.73
CA GLY A 27 5.37 8.62 -2.75
C GLY A 27 5.48 10.04 -3.32
N LEU A 28 4.50 10.90 -3.03
CA LEU A 28 4.57 12.34 -3.31
C LEU A 28 4.99 13.14 -2.07
N THR A 29 4.44 12.80 -0.90
CA THR A 29 4.60 13.60 0.32
C THR A 29 6.00 13.47 0.91
N VAL A 30 6.52 12.24 1.01
CA VAL A 30 7.81 11.97 1.66
C VAL A 30 9.00 12.53 0.87
N PRO A 31 9.16 12.25 -0.44
CA PRO A 31 10.26 12.84 -1.21
C PRO A 31 10.16 14.36 -1.33
N PHE A 32 8.94 14.92 -1.34
CA PHE A 32 8.76 16.38 -1.27
C PHE A 32 9.28 16.95 0.05
N ALA A 33 8.87 16.39 1.18
CA ALA A 33 9.32 16.82 2.49
C ALA A 33 10.84 16.67 2.66
N LEU A 34 11.40 15.56 2.17
CA LEU A 34 12.84 15.31 2.13
C LEU A 34 13.57 16.41 1.34
N ALA A 35 13.13 16.67 0.10
CA ALA A 35 13.74 17.68 -0.76
C ALA A 35 13.64 19.08 -0.16
N ALA A 36 12.48 19.45 0.39
CA ALA A 36 12.27 20.72 1.07
C ALA A 36 13.18 20.87 2.29
N GLY A 37 13.32 19.83 3.11
CA GLY A 37 14.19 19.82 4.28
C GLY A 37 15.68 19.95 3.90
N LEU A 38 16.13 19.19 2.90
CA LEU A 38 17.52 19.25 2.43
C LEU A 38 17.86 20.58 1.76
N SER A 39 16.90 21.21 1.07
CA SER A 39 17.12 22.50 0.42
C SER A 39 17.48 23.63 1.40
N GLY A 40 17.09 23.51 2.67
CA GLY A 40 17.47 24.47 3.72
C GLY A 40 18.87 24.27 4.29
N ALA A 41 19.47 23.09 4.11
CA ALA A 41 20.75 22.72 4.72
C ALA A 41 21.88 22.48 3.71
N ILE A 42 21.54 22.17 2.45
CA ILE A 42 22.47 21.75 1.40
C ILE A 42 22.22 22.57 0.14
N THR A 43 23.26 23.21 -0.39
CA THR A 43 23.18 24.01 -1.64
C THR A 43 23.26 23.16 -2.90
N SER A 44 23.81 21.94 -2.82
CA SER A 44 24.00 21.06 -3.98
C SER A 44 22.70 20.37 -4.40
N SER A 45 22.09 20.85 -5.48
CA SER A 45 20.87 20.25 -6.06
C SER A 45 21.05 18.80 -6.48
N ASN A 46 22.26 18.41 -6.90
CA ASN A 46 22.56 17.02 -7.27
C ASN A 46 22.37 16.06 -6.10
N ILE A 47 22.75 16.46 -4.89
CA ILE A 47 22.58 15.64 -3.67
C ILE A 47 21.09 15.50 -3.33
N ILE A 48 20.32 16.58 -3.47
CA ILE A 48 18.89 16.59 -3.16
C ILE A 48 18.14 15.65 -4.11
N ILE A 49 18.44 15.72 -5.41
CA ILE A 49 17.80 14.89 -6.43
C ILE A 49 18.16 13.41 -6.25
N THR A 50 19.44 13.08 -6.03
CA THR A 50 19.84 11.68 -5.83
C THR A 50 19.27 11.10 -4.53
N ALA A 51 19.19 11.90 -3.46
CA ALA A 51 18.53 11.50 -2.22
C ALA A 51 17.03 11.24 -2.42
N GLY A 52 16.33 12.09 -3.18
CA GLY A 52 14.93 11.90 -3.52
C GLY A 52 14.68 10.62 -4.31
N PHE A 53 15.50 10.32 -5.32
CA PHE A 53 15.39 9.05 -6.05
C PHE A 53 15.69 7.82 -5.18
N ALA A 54 16.69 7.93 -4.30
CA ALA A 54 17.01 6.86 -3.36
C ALA A 54 15.85 6.60 -2.40
N GLU A 55 15.19 7.66 -1.90
CA GLU A 55 14.00 7.55 -1.06
C GLU A 55 12.85 6.89 -1.82
N ILE A 56 12.52 7.32 -3.04
CA ILE A 56 11.41 6.75 -3.82
C ILE A 56 11.64 5.25 -4.05
N ALA A 57 12.87 4.86 -4.40
CA ALA A 57 13.22 3.46 -4.61
C ALA A 57 13.09 2.64 -3.31
N ALA A 58 13.65 3.14 -2.20
CA ALA A 58 13.59 2.47 -0.91
C ALA A 58 12.14 2.38 -0.38
N GLY A 59 11.37 3.47 -0.45
CA GLY A 59 9.98 3.55 -0.03
C GLY A 59 9.08 2.62 -0.84
N SER A 60 9.24 2.58 -2.16
CA SER A 60 8.46 1.69 -3.03
C SER A 60 8.70 0.21 -2.71
N ILE A 61 9.96 -0.18 -2.47
CA ILE A 61 10.30 -1.56 -2.08
C ILE A 61 9.73 -1.88 -0.70
N ALA A 62 9.89 -0.98 0.27
CA ALA A 62 9.41 -1.16 1.64
C ALA A 62 7.88 -1.31 1.69
N MET A 63 7.14 -0.45 1.00
CA MET A 63 5.68 -0.52 0.94
C MET A 63 5.19 -1.74 0.15
N GLY A 64 5.82 -2.07 -0.97
CA GLY A 64 5.46 -3.24 -1.78
C GLY A 64 5.64 -4.56 -1.01
N LEU A 65 6.81 -4.74 -0.38
CA LEU A 65 7.07 -5.90 0.46
C LEU A 65 6.22 -5.89 1.73
N GLY A 66 6.02 -4.73 2.35
CA GLY A 66 5.17 -4.57 3.53
C GLY A 66 3.73 -4.99 3.27
N GLY A 67 3.14 -4.53 2.15
CA GLY A 67 1.79 -4.92 1.74
C GLY A 67 1.68 -6.41 1.42
N TYR A 68 2.67 -6.98 0.72
CA TYR A 68 2.70 -8.42 0.44
C TYR A 68 2.79 -9.26 1.72
N LEU A 69 3.68 -8.89 2.65
CA LEU A 69 3.84 -9.60 3.93
C LEU A 69 2.59 -9.48 4.80
N ALA A 70 1.95 -8.32 4.83
CA ALA A 70 0.68 -8.13 5.55
C ALA A 70 -0.41 -9.04 4.97
N ALA A 71 -0.61 -9.03 3.65
CA ALA A 71 -1.61 -9.88 2.99
C ALA A 71 -1.33 -11.38 3.21
N ARG A 72 -0.06 -11.79 3.17
CA ARG A 72 0.35 -13.17 3.47
C ARG A 72 0.07 -13.55 4.91
N SER A 73 0.41 -12.68 5.86
CA SER A 73 0.15 -12.89 7.29
C SER A 73 -1.34 -13.03 7.57
N ASP A 74 -2.18 -12.19 6.97
CA ASP A 74 -3.64 -12.26 7.11
C ASP A 74 -4.20 -13.57 6.56
N ALA A 75 -3.70 -14.04 5.41
CA ALA A 75 -4.10 -15.31 4.82
C ALA A 75 -3.70 -16.51 5.69
N GLU A 76 -2.47 -16.52 6.21
CA GLU A 76 -1.97 -17.55 7.13
C GLU A 76 -2.77 -17.56 8.44
N HIS A 77 -3.06 -16.37 8.98
CA HIS A 77 -3.88 -16.20 10.18
C HIS A 77 -5.30 -16.74 9.97
N TYR A 78 -5.97 -16.33 8.89
CA TYR A 78 -7.31 -16.83 8.55
C TYR A 78 -7.35 -18.35 8.41
N ALA A 79 -6.38 -18.94 7.70
CA ALA A 79 -6.30 -20.40 7.55
C ALA A 79 -6.09 -21.12 8.89
N SER A 80 -5.31 -20.51 9.80
CA SER A 80 -5.08 -21.06 11.14
C SER A 80 -6.35 -21.04 12.00
N GLU A 81 -7.10 -19.93 11.96
CA GLU A 81 -8.36 -19.74 12.69
C GLU A 81 -9.45 -20.68 12.18
N ARG A 82 -9.61 -20.77 10.86
CA ARG A 82 -10.53 -21.72 10.20
C ARG A 82 -10.31 -23.16 10.65
N LYS A 83 -9.05 -23.61 10.68
CA LYS A 83 -8.70 -24.96 11.16
C LYS A 83 -8.94 -25.14 12.65
N ARG A 84 -8.87 -24.07 13.45
CA ARG A 84 -9.17 -24.12 14.88
C ARG A 84 -10.66 -24.29 15.09
N GLU A 85 -11.49 -23.47 14.44
CA GLU A 85 -12.95 -23.60 14.46
C GLU A 85 -13.41 -24.98 14.00
N GLU A 86 -12.85 -25.52 12.91
CA GLU A 86 -13.17 -26.87 12.41
C GLU A 86 -12.80 -28.01 13.38
N ARG A 87 -11.92 -27.78 14.35
CA ARG A 87 -11.58 -28.77 15.40
C ARG A 87 -12.38 -28.61 16.69
N GLU A 88 -13.04 -27.47 16.87
CA GLU A 88 -13.90 -27.18 18.03
C GLU A 88 -15.33 -27.70 17.83
N ILE A 89 -15.71 -28.02 16.60
CA ILE A 89 -17.00 -28.63 16.18
C ILE A 89 -16.87 -30.16 16.15
#